data_AF-A0A978TF07-F1
#
_entry.id   AF-A0A978TF07-F1
#
_cell.length_a   1.000
_cell.length_b   1.000
_cell.length_c   1.000
_cell.angle_alpha   90.00
_cell.angle_beta   90.00
_cell.angle_gamma   90.00
#
_symmetry.space_group_name_H-M   'P 1'
#
loop_
_entity.id
_entity.type
_entity.pdbx_description
1 polymer ?
#
loop_
_entity_poly.entity_id
_entity_poly.type
_entity_poly.pdbx_seq_one_letter_code
_entity_poly.pdbx_strand_id
1 'polypeptide(L)'
;MKLAGVKQEVYRLTGTETTQELKKDHPELTQGRDLRYKAHWIKILEQVRALKQTPDLSLADLEASELMLKESLFKVGSMAGLTSDELELDWQRIQLASQTADIHIEEL
;
A
#
# COMPACT_ATOMS: atom_id res chain seq x y z
N MET A 1 1.53 14.03 -23.86
CA MET A 1 3.00 14.02 -23.61
C MET A 1 3.80 13.53 -24.82
N LYS A 2 5.00 14.10 -25.03
CA LYS A 2 6.03 13.55 -25.93
C LYS A 2 6.62 12.26 -25.31
N LEU A 3 7.21 11.38 -26.12
CA LEU A 3 7.77 10.09 -25.65
C LEU A 3 8.78 10.27 -24.51
N ALA A 4 9.68 11.26 -24.62
CA ALA A 4 10.65 11.58 -23.57
C ALA A 4 9.98 11.87 -22.21
N GLY A 5 8.88 12.62 -22.21
CA GLY A 5 8.14 12.90 -20.99
C GLY A 5 7.48 11.64 -20.40
N VAL A 6 7.00 10.71 -21.24
CA VAL A 6 6.43 9.45 -20.75
C VAL A 6 7.50 8.61 -20.06
N LYS A 7 8.71 8.55 -20.65
CA LYS A 7 9.85 7.85 -20.04
C LYS A 7 10.23 8.45 -18.69
N GLN A 8 10.41 9.77 -18.63
CA GLN A 8 10.74 10.48 -17.39
C GLN A 8 9.72 10.23 -16.28
N GLU A 9 8.43 10.20 -16.63
CA GLU A 9 7.39 9.95 -15.64
C GLU A 9 7.41 8.49 -15.14
N VAL A 10 7.62 7.52 -16.04
CA VAL A 10 7.80 6.12 -15.64
C VAL A 10 8.98 5.98 -14.68
N TYR A 11 10.14 6.52 -15.07
CA TYR A 11 11.37 6.55 -14.26
C TYR A 11 11.16 7.13 -12.87
N ARG A 12 10.49 8.29 -12.79
CA ARG A 12 10.15 8.94 -11.52
C ARG A 12 9.26 8.06 -10.63
N LEU A 13 8.30 7.36 -11.23
CA LEU A 13 7.37 6.52 -10.48
C LEU A 13 8.01 5.20 -10.01
N THR A 14 8.91 4.63 -10.81
CA THR A 14 9.62 3.38 -10.49
C THR A 14 10.93 3.59 -9.72
N GLY A 15 11.40 4.83 -9.57
CA GLY A 15 12.67 5.12 -8.89
C GLY A 15 13.92 4.74 -9.69
N THR A 16 13.81 4.66 -11.02
CA THR A 16 14.91 4.28 -11.93
C THR A 16 15.31 5.48 -12.79
N GLU A 17 16.55 5.57 -13.26
CA GLU A 17 17.02 6.68 -14.10
C GLU A 17 17.10 6.32 -15.59
N THR A 18 17.30 5.03 -15.89
CA THR A 18 17.50 4.55 -17.26
C THR A 18 16.56 3.42 -17.66
N THR A 19 16.40 3.21 -18.98
CA THR A 19 15.64 2.05 -19.49
C THR A 19 16.30 0.73 -19.10
N GLN A 20 17.63 0.70 -18.90
CA GLN A 20 18.33 -0.52 -18.51
C GLN A 20 18.06 -0.86 -17.03
N GLU A 21 18.09 0.14 -16.14
CA GLU A 21 17.67 -0.03 -14.75
C GLU A 21 16.22 -0.48 -14.66
N LEU A 22 15.31 0.16 -15.42
CA LEU A 22 13.91 -0.26 -15.47
C LEU A 22 13.74 -1.73 -15.89
N LYS A 23 14.54 -2.22 -16.83
CA LYS A 23 14.49 -3.64 -17.24
C LYS A 23 15.04 -4.59 -16.19
N LYS A 24 16.03 -4.14 -15.43
CA LYS A 24 16.71 -4.93 -14.41
C LYS A 24 15.86 -5.04 -13.14
N ASP A 25 15.34 -3.90 -12.69
CA ASP A 25 14.65 -3.76 -11.40
C ASP A 25 13.14 -4.04 -11.53
N HIS A 26 12.58 -3.83 -12.73
CA HIS A 26 11.17 -4.06 -13.05
C HIS A 26 10.96 -4.84 -14.35
N PRO A 27 11.44 -6.10 -14.44
CA PRO A 27 11.24 -6.94 -15.62
C PRO A 27 9.76 -7.14 -15.96
N GLU A 28 8.87 -7.20 -14.97
CA GLU A 28 7.41 -7.33 -15.10
C GLU A 28 6.76 -6.18 -15.88
N LEU A 29 7.37 -4.99 -15.84
CA LEU A 29 6.89 -3.83 -16.58
C LEU A 29 7.38 -3.85 -18.04
N THR A 30 8.51 -4.50 -18.34
CA THR A 30 9.21 -4.36 -19.62
C THR A 30 9.21 -5.62 -20.49
N GLN A 31 9.00 -6.80 -19.91
CA GLN A 31 9.02 -8.08 -20.62
C GLN A 31 7.90 -8.15 -21.68
N GLY A 32 8.25 -8.62 -22.88
CA GLY A 32 7.32 -8.74 -24.01
C GLY A 32 6.88 -7.41 -24.64
N ARG A 33 7.50 -6.29 -24.26
CA ARG A 33 7.15 -4.95 -24.78
C ARG A 33 8.28 -4.37 -25.62
N ASP A 34 7.93 -3.76 -26.75
CA ASP A 34 8.90 -3.03 -27.55
C ASP A 34 8.99 -1.56 -27.08
N LEU A 35 10.05 -1.27 -26.32
CA LEU A 35 10.33 0.04 -25.74
C LEU A 35 10.82 1.09 -26.76
N ARG A 36 10.85 0.76 -28.05
CA ARG A 36 11.02 1.76 -29.13
C ARG A 36 9.72 2.51 -29.38
N TYR A 37 8.57 1.89 -29.13
CA TYR A 37 7.26 2.48 -29.43
C TYR A 37 6.62 3.13 -28.22
N LYS A 38 6.06 4.33 -28.44
CA LYS A 38 5.36 5.11 -27.42
C LYS A 38 4.17 4.37 -26.81
N ALA A 39 3.46 3.56 -27.58
CA ALA A 39 2.28 2.83 -27.11
C ALA A 39 2.63 1.90 -25.93
N HIS A 40 3.78 1.21 -25.98
CA HIS A 40 4.22 0.35 -24.89
C HIS A 40 4.57 1.16 -23.63
N TRP A 41 5.22 2.31 -23.79
CA TRP A 41 5.52 3.21 -22.67
C TRP A 41 4.27 3.75 -21.98
N ILE A 42 3.22 4.08 -22.74
CA ILE A 42 1.94 4.51 -22.17
C ILE A 42 1.33 3.38 -21.33
N LYS A 43 1.30 2.15 -21.87
CA LYS A 43 0.79 0.99 -21.11
C LYS A 43 1.60 0.71 -19.84
N ILE A 44 2.91 0.95 -19.86
CA ILE A 44 3.76 0.82 -18.66
C ILE A 44 3.37 1.89 -17.64
N LEU A 45 3.23 3.14 -18.08
CA LEU A 45 2.84 4.25 -17.22
C LEU A 45 1.47 4.01 -16.56
N GLU A 46 0.49 3.51 -17.31
CA GLU A 46 -0.83 3.14 -16.79
C GLU A 46 -0.72 2.06 -15.72
N GLN A 47 0.06 1.01 -15.97
CA GLN A 47 0.28 -0.08 -15.01
C GLN A 47 0.97 0.41 -13.73
N VAL A 48 2.01 1.23 -13.85
CA VAL A 48 2.72 1.81 -12.68
C VAL A 48 1.79 2.71 -11.87
N ARG A 49 0.94 3.50 -12.55
CA ARG A 49 -0.06 4.33 -11.86
C ARG A 49 -1.12 3.50 -11.15
N ALA A 50 -1.56 2.40 -11.74
CA ALA A 50 -2.49 1.49 -11.09
C ALA A 50 -1.86 0.84 -9.84
N LEU A 51 -0.60 0.44 -9.92
CA LEU A 51 0.13 -0.12 -8.77
C LEU A 51 0.29 0.90 -7.63
N LYS A 52 0.55 2.18 -7.94
CA LYS A 52 0.60 3.26 -6.94
C LYS A 52 -0.78 3.77 -6.49
N GLN A 53 -1.86 3.37 -7.15
CA GLN A 53 -3.23 3.68 -6.72
C GLN A 53 -3.74 2.74 -5.64
N THR A 54 -3.05 1.63 -5.37
CA THR A 54 -3.12 1.00 -4.05
C THR A 54 -2.51 2.00 -3.08
N PRO A 55 -3.29 2.64 -2.19
CA PRO A 55 -2.73 3.56 -1.22
C PRO A 55 -1.70 2.76 -0.42
N ASP A 56 -0.45 3.20 -0.53
CA ASP A 56 0.62 2.78 0.36
C ASP A 56 0.19 3.33 1.72
N LEU A 57 -0.52 2.50 2.50
CA LEU A 57 -0.94 2.85 3.86
C LEU A 57 0.34 3.17 4.61
N SER A 58 0.59 4.46 4.83
CA SER A 58 1.77 4.86 5.57
C SER A 58 1.63 4.39 7.01
N LEU A 59 2.74 4.21 7.71
CA LEU A 59 2.72 3.90 9.15
C LEU A 59 1.86 4.93 9.91
N ALA A 60 1.93 6.20 9.51
CA ALA A 60 1.12 7.26 10.10
C ALA A 60 -0.40 7.08 9.83
N ASP A 61 -0.79 6.60 8.64
CA ASP A 61 -2.20 6.32 8.33
C ASP A 61 -2.73 5.12 9.12
N LEU A 62 -1.87 4.13 9.37
CA LEU A 62 -2.17 2.97 10.21
C LEU A 62 -2.34 3.37 11.68
N GLU A 63 -1.42 4.17 12.22
CA GLU A 63 -1.50 4.70 13.60
C GLU A 63 -2.76 5.57 13.78
N ALA A 64 -3.07 6.43 12.81
CA ALA A 64 -4.28 7.23 12.82
C ALA A 64 -5.55 6.36 12.80
N SER A 65 -5.55 5.29 12.00
CA SER A 65 -6.66 4.35 11.92
C SER A 65 -6.85 3.56 13.23
N GLU A 66 -5.76 3.14 13.87
CA GLU A 66 -5.79 2.48 15.18
C GLU A 66 -6.40 3.39 16.25
N LEU A 67 -6.00 4.66 16.28
CA LEU A 67 -6.56 5.65 17.20
C LEU A 67 -8.07 5.83 16.98
N MET A 68 -8.50 5.98 15.72
CA MET A 68 -9.91 6.11 15.37
C MET A 68 -10.74 4.88 15.78
N LEU A 69 -10.17 3.68 15.67
CA LEU A 69 -10.81 2.44 16.12
C LEU A 69 -10.98 2.42 17.63
N LYS A 70 -9.93 2.79 18.39
CA LYS A 70 -10.01 2.88 19.85
C LYS A 70 -11.08 3.87 20.27
N GLU A 71 -11.09 5.08 19.71
CA GLU A 71 -12.10 6.10 20.03
C GLU A 71 -13.52 5.63 19.71
N SER A 72 -13.70 4.95 18.58
CA SER A 72 -15.00 4.40 18.17
C SER A 72 -15.48 3.30 19.11
N LEU A 73 -14.59 2.40 19.52
CA LEU A 73 -14.87 1.35 20.51
C LEU A 73 -15.33 1.98 21.83
N PHE A 74 -14.59 2.97 22.32
CA PHE A 74 -14.91 3.67 23.57
C PHE A 74 -16.24 4.42 23.49
N LYS A 75 -16.52 5.05 22.35
CA LYS A 75 -17.78 5.76 22.12
C LYS A 75 -18.97 4.79 22.07
N VAL A 76 -18.89 3.73 21.28
CA VAL A 76 -20.00 2.75 21.16
C VAL A 76 -20.18 1.98 22.47
N GLY A 77 -19.07 1.59 23.10
CA GLY A 77 -19.08 0.85 24.36
C GLY A 77 -19.69 1.64 25.52
N SER A 78 -19.32 2.92 25.66
CA SER A 78 -19.94 3.80 26.67
C SER A 78 -21.43 4.01 26.40
N MET A 79 -21.85 4.12 25.12
CA MET A 79 -23.28 4.14 24.76
C MET A 79 -24.01 2.85 25.08
N ALA A 80 -23.31 1.70 25.05
CA ALA A 80 -23.83 0.40 25.44
C ALA A 80 -23.81 0.16 26.96
N GLY A 81 -23.30 1.11 27.75
CA GLY A 81 -23.23 1.03 29.20
C GLY A 81 -22.00 0.29 29.75
N LEU A 82 -20.99 0.05 28.92
CA LEU A 82 -19.72 -0.53 29.37
C LEU A 82 -18.89 0.50 30.13
N THR A 83 -18.18 0.03 31.14
CA THR A 83 -17.23 0.83 31.91
C THR A 83 -15.94 1.04 31.14
N SER A 84 -15.20 2.09 31.49
CA SER A 84 -13.89 2.36 30.87
C SER A 84 -12.90 1.22 31.04
N ASP A 85 -12.97 0.50 32.17
CA ASP A 85 -12.07 -0.62 32.47
C ASP A 85 -12.39 -1.84 31.59
N GLU A 86 -13.67 -2.13 31.35
CA GLU A 86 -14.11 -3.18 30.41
C GLU A 86 -13.66 -2.86 28.98
N LEU A 87 -13.75 -1.59 28.58
CA LEU A 87 -13.36 -1.15 27.24
C LEU A 87 -11.86 -1.21 27.01
N GLU A 88 -11.05 -0.90 28.02
CA GLU A 88 -9.60 -1.03 27.93
C GLU A 88 -9.17 -2.50 27.87
N LEU A 89 -9.84 -3.38 28.63
CA LEU A 89 -9.61 -4.83 28.54
C LEU A 89 -9.96 -5.38 27.16
N ASP A 90 -11.07 -4.95 26.56
CA ASP A 90 -11.45 -5.36 25.22
C ASP A 90 -10.51 -4.81 24.15
N TRP A 91 -10.03 -3.57 24.30
CA TRP A 91 -9.00 -3.01 23.43
C TRP A 91 -7.70 -3.84 23.46
N GLN A 92 -7.22 -4.20 24.65
CA GLN A 92 -6.03 -5.04 24.81
C GLN A 92 -6.20 -6.43 24.19
N ARG A 93 -7.39 -7.03 24.30
CA ARG A 93 -7.70 -8.31 23.64
C ARG A 93 -7.64 -8.21 22.13
N ILE A 94 -8.17 -7.12 21.55
CA ILE A 94 -8.13 -6.88 20.10
C ILE A 94 -6.68 -6.74 19.63
N GLN A 95 -5.84 -5.97 20.35
CA GLN A 95 -4.42 -5.81 20.02
C GLN A 95 -3.65 -7.13 20.11
N LEU A 96 -3.94 -7.99 21.09
CA LEU A 96 -3.30 -9.30 21.19
C LEU A 96 -3.72 -10.24 20.06
N ALA A 97 -5.02 -10.25 19.72
CA ALA A 97 -5.56 -11.09 18.65
C ALA A 97 -4.99 -10.70 17.27
N SER A 98 -4.81 -9.40 17.00
CA SER A 98 -4.20 -8.94 15.74
C SER A 98 -2.74 -9.37 15.59
N GLN A 99 -1.96 -9.36 16.68
CA GLN A 99 -0.57 -9.85 16.68
C GLN A 99 -0.47 -11.35 16.39
N THR A 100 -1.47 -12.15 16.79
CA THR A 100 -1.47 -13.60 16.52
C THR A 100 -1.94 -13.95 15.10
N ALA A 101 -2.67 -13.07 14.43
CA ALA A 101 -3.11 -13.27 13.06
C ALA A 101 -1.97 -13.18 12.05
N ASP A 102 -0.93 -12.39 12.35
CA ASP A 102 0.27 -12.22 11.49
C ASP A 102 1.27 -13.40 11.58
N ILE A 103 1.06 -14.38 12.47
CA ILE A 103 1.94 -15.56 12.63
C ILE A 103 1.47 -16.75 11.76
N HIS A 104 0.74 -16.51 10.67
CA HIS A 104 0.49 -17.52 9.63
C HIS A 104 1.29 -17.18 8.36
N ILE A 105 2.62 -17.14 8.50
CA ILE A 105 3.52 -17.50 7.39
C ILE A 105 3.73 -19.01 7.50
N GLU A 106 2.74 -19.80 7.06
CA GLU A 106 3.03 -21.16 6.65
C GLU A 106 3.44 -21.12 5.18
N GLU A 107 4.76 -21.14 4.97
CA GLU A 107 5.35 -21.72 3.78
C GLU A 107 4.84 -23.17 3.65
N LEU A 108 4.05 -23.45 2.61
CA LEU A 108 3.86 -24.77 2.02
C LEU A 108 3.96 -24.69 0.51
#